data_AF-A0AAV6GWR7-F1
#
_entry.id   AF-A0AAV6GWR7-F1
#
_cell.length_a   1.000
_cell.length_b   1.000
_cell.length_c   1.000
_cell.angle_alpha   90.00
_cell.angle_beta   90.00
_cell.angle_gamma   90.00
#
_symmetry.space_group_name_H-M   'P 1'
#
loop_
_entity.id
_entity.type
_entity.pdbx_description
1 polymer ?
#
loop_
_entity_poly.entity_id
_entity_poly.type
_entity_poly.pdbx_seq_one_letter_code
_entity_poly.pdbx_strand_id
1 'polypeptide(L)'
;MELFLGKVLVKNNWDRNELDTEREITMKLQNRILMLFFGSWDCERCQDFVPTLKDFYKRLMDSFYMERPSQLVLIYVSLDDSEVLQEKLLKKLPKWCLFLHHDDPYRKYV
;
A
#
# COMPACT_ATOMS: atom_id res chain seq x y z
N MET A 1 -0.54 -15.19 -9.14
CA MET A 1 0.11 -14.21 -8.25
C MET A 1 0.62 -14.96 -7.04
N GLU A 2 1.89 -15.36 -7.07
CA GLU A 2 2.53 -16.04 -5.94
C GLU A 2 3.14 -15.06 -4.93
N LEU A 3 3.37 -13.80 -5.34
CA LEU A 3 4.11 -12.81 -4.55
C LEU A 3 3.49 -12.48 -3.18
N PHE A 4 2.17 -12.61 -3.01
CA PHE A 4 1.48 -12.35 -1.74
C PHE A 4 0.72 -13.57 -1.22
N LEU A 5 0.98 -14.76 -1.77
CA LEU A 5 0.38 -15.99 -1.29
C LEU A 5 0.85 -16.25 0.15
N GLY A 6 -0.08 -16.36 1.09
CA GLY A 6 0.24 -16.53 2.53
C GLY A 6 0.77 -15.27 3.24
N LYS A 7 0.73 -14.09 2.60
CA LYS A 7 1.06 -12.80 3.23
C LYS A 7 -0.20 -12.06 3.64
N VAL A 8 -0.16 -11.36 4.77
CA VAL A 8 -1.31 -10.59 5.25
C VAL A 8 -1.17 -9.14 4.80
N LEU A 9 -1.81 -8.81 3.69
CA LEU A 9 -1.96 -7.41 3.28
C LEU A 9 -3.10 -6.75 4.06
N VAL A 10 -2.80 -5.61 4.64
CA VAL A 10 -3.72 -4.82 5.44
C VAL A 10 -4.08 -3.56 4.67
N LYS A 11 -5.36 -3.20 4.62
CA LYS A 11 -5.78 -1.91 4.07
C LYS A 11 -5.27 -0.80 4.98
N ASN A 12 -4.75 0.29 4.41
CA ASN A 12 -4.37 1.48 5.16
C ASN A 12 -5.61 2.20 5.73
N ASN A 13 -6.09 1.65 6.82
CA ASN A 13 -7.26 2.13 7.53
C ASN A 13 -6.83 2.59 8.91
N TRP A 14 -5.97 3.61 8.94
CA TRP A 14 -5.44 4.18 10.17
C TRP A 14 -6.56 4.68 11.11
N ASP A 15 -7.76 4.92 10.60
CA ASP A 15 -8.97 5.27 11.36
C ASP A 15 -9.86 4.06 11.74
N ARG A 16 -9.46 2.82 11.43
CA ARG A 16 -10.09 1.55 11.85
C ARG A 16 -11.56 1.36 11.49
N ASN A 17 -12.03 1.94 10.38
CA ASN A 17 -13.46 1.93 10.00
C ASN A 17 -13.93 0.75 9.11
N GLU A 18 -13.04 -0.14 8.69
CA GLU A 18 -13.23 -1.14 7.63
C GLU A 18 -12.20 -2.26 7.77
N LEU A 19 -12.65 -3.52 7.75
CA LEU A 19 -11.81 -4.70 7.76
C LEU A 19 -12.06 -5.46 6.46
N ASP A 20 -11.01 -5.74 5.68
CA ASP A 20 -11.10 -6.61 4.52
C ASP A 20 -10.69 -8.04 4.92
N THR A 21 -11.41 -9.02 4.40
CA THR A 21 -11.04 -10.43 4.47
C THR A 21 -9.92 -10.76 3.48
N GLU A 22 -9.19 -11.85 3.71
CA GLU A 22 -8.15 -12.34 2.79
C GLU A 22 -8.67 -12.53 1.35
N ARG A 23 -9.93 -12.98 1.21
CA ARG A 23 -10.59 -13.14 -0.09
C ARG A 23 -10.79 -11.80 -0.80
N GLU A 24 -11.23 -10.77 -0.09
CA GLU A 24 -11.43 -9.42 -0.65
C GLU A 24 -10.11 -8.79 -1.06
N ILE A 25 -9.07 -8.96 -0.25
CA ILE A 25 -7.70 -8.56 -0.61
C ILE A 25 -7.23 -9.28 -1.88
N THR A 26 -7.42 -10.59 -1.97
CA THR A 26 -7.05 -11.38 -3.16
C THR A 26 -7.77 -10.90 -4.41
N MET A 27 -9.08 -10.60 -4.30
CA MET A 27 -9.87 -10.04 -5.40
C MET A 27 -9.38 -8.65 -5.84
N LYS A 28 -8.94 -7.80 -4.89
CA LYS A 28 -8.36 -6.48 -5.20
C LYS A 28 -7.07 -6.60 -6.00
N LEU A 29 -6.31 -7.68 -5.83
CA LEU A 29 -5.06 -7.91 -6.55
C LEU A 29 -5.28 -8.59 -7.91
N GLN A 30 -6.39 -9.33 -8.10
CA GLN A 30 -6.60 -10.17 -9.27
C GLN A 30 -6.58 -9.38 -10.60
N ASN A 31 -5.70 -9.80 -11.51
CA ASN A 31 -5.48 -9.15 -12.82
C ASN A 31 -5.19 -7.63 -12.70
N ARG A 32 -4.46 -7.23 -11.65
CA ARG A 32 -4.00 -5.85 -11.43
C ARG A 32 -2.49 -5.73 -11.55
N ILE A 33 -2.05 -4.55 -11.95
CA ILE A 33 -0.66 -4.12 -11.85
C ILE A 33 -0.42 -3.75 -10.38
N LEU A 34 0.67 -4.25 -9.81
CA LEU A 34 1.05 -3.95 -8.43
C LEU A 34 2.17 -2.91 -8.45
N MET A 35 1.96 -1.80 -7.75
CA MET A 35 3.00 -0.80 -7.49
C MET A 35 3.49 -0.98 -6.06
N LEU A 36 4.71 -1.48 -5.92
CA LEU A 36 5.37 -1.61 -4.63
C LEU A 36 6.10 -0.31 -4.29
N PHE A 37 5.74 0.30 -3.17
CA PHE A 37 6.46 1.44 -2.62
C PHE A 37 7.25 0.97 -1.40
N PHE A 38 8.56 0.87 -1.55
CA PHE A 38 9.49 0.58 -0.47
C PHE A 38 9.93 1.90 0.16
N GLY A 39 9.69 2.06 1.47
CA GLY A 39 10.05 3.31 2.14
C GLY A 39 10.07 3.20 3.64
N SER A 40 10.68 4.19 4.28
CA SER A 40 10.72 4.35 5.74
C SER A 40 10.40 5.78 6.12
N TRP A 41 9.95 5.97 7.36
CA TRP A 41 9.72 7.29 7.95
C TRP A 41 11.02 8.09 8.01
N ASP A 42 12.13 7.52 8.46
CA ASP A 42 13.39 8.26 8.65
C ASP A 42 14.12 8.58 7.32
N CYS A 43 13.58 8.17 6.18
CA CYS A 43 14.11 8.53 4.86
C CYS A 43 13.43 9.80 4.33
N GLU A 44 14.17 10.92 4.32
CA GLU A 44 13.71 12.21 3.78
C GLU A 44 13.20 12.09 2.33
N ARG A 45 13.96 11.40 1.46
CA ARG A 45 13.56 11.16 0.07
C ARG A 45 12.23 10.40 -0.05
N CYS A 46 11.95 9.46 0.86
CA CYS A 46 10.66 8.77 0.89
C CYS A 46 9.54 9.74 1.28
N GLN A 47 9.77 10.58 2.29
CA GLN A 47 8.79 11.57 2.73
C GLN A 47 8.46 12.58 1.63
N ASP A 48 9.47 13.08 0.93
CA ASP A 48 9.31 14.05 -0.16
C ASP A 48 8.61 13.46 -1.38
N PHE A 49 8.73 12.15 -1.59
CA PHE A 49 8.08 11.45 -2.69
C PHE A 49 6.60 11.14 -2.45
N VAL A 50 6.17 11.00 -1.18
CA VAL A 50 4.76 10.64 -0.85
C VAL A 50 3.73 11.58 -1.50
N PRO A 51 3.90 12.92 -1.50
CA PRO A 51 2.99 13.82 -2.22
C PRO A 51 2.88 13.49 -3.72
N THR A 52 4.01 13.29 -4.40
CA THR A 52 4.04 12.93 -5.83
C THR A 52 3.35 11.59 -6.08
N LEU A 53 3.60 10.59 -5.24
CA LEU A 53 2.97 9.27 -5.32
C LEU A 53 1.45 9.36 -5.18
N LYS A 54 0.98 10.17 -4.23
CA LYS A 54 -0.45 10.40 -3.98
C LYS A 54 -1.12 11.06 -5.19
N ASP A 55 -0.50 12.08 -5.76
CA ASP A 55 -1.02 12.79 -6.93
C ASP A 55 -1.04 11.91 -8.18
N PHE A 56 0.04 11.14 -8.41
CA PHE A 56 0.12 10.17 -9.50
C PHE A 56 -1.04 9.16 -9.43
N TYR A 57 -1.23 8.53 -8.28
CA TYR A 57 -2.27 7.52 -8.14
C TYR A 57 -3.68 8.12 -8.21
N LYS A 58 -3.89 9.33 -7.64
CA LYS A 58 -5.18 10.03 -7.77
C LYS A 58 -5.55 10.22 -9.25
N ARG A 59 -4.60 10.65 -10.08
CA ARG A 59 -4.82 10.84 -11.52
C ARG A 59 -5.11 9.53 -12.25
N LEU A 60 -4.50 8.42 -11.83
CA LEU A 60 -4.77 7.09 -12.39
C LEU A 60 -6.13 6.51 -12.00
N MET A 61 -6.64 6.87 -10.82
CA MET A 61 -7.93 6.36 -10.33
C MET A 61 -9.12 7.22 -10.76
N ASP A 62 -8.88 8.42 -11.26
CA ASP A 62 -9.92 9.36 -11.66
C ASP A 62 -10.62 8.86 -12.95
N SER A 63 -11.88 8.46 -12.81
CA SER A 63 -12.69 7.87 -13.87
C SER A 63 -13.00 8.83 -15.01
N PHE A 64 -12.76 10.13 -14.84
CA PHE A 64 -12.84 11.11 -15.93
C PHE A 64 -11.75 10.94 -16.99
N TYR A 65 -10.63 10.28 -16.66
CA TYR A 65 -9.47 10.15 -17.55
C TYR A 65 -9.19 8.71 -18.00
N MET A 66 -9.92 7.71 -17.50
CA MET A 66 -9.64 6.29 -17.79
C MET A 66 -10.91 5.47 -18.04
N GLU A 67 -10.93 4.71 -19.15
CA GLU A 67 -12.01 3.75 -19.48
C GLU A 67 -12.09 2.58 -18.49
N ARG A 68 -11.00 2.31 -17.75
CA ARG A 68 -10.91 1.27 -16.71
C ARG A 68 -10.18 1.83 -15.48
N PRO A 69 -10.84 2.59 -14.60
CA PRO A 69 -10.24 2.94 -13.32
C PRO A 69 -9.84 1.66 -12.57
N SER A 70 -8.84 1.73 -11.69
CA SER A 70 -8.49 0.65 -10.74
C SER A 70 -7.65 -0.51 -11.28
N GLN A 71 -6.84 -0.34 -12.33
CA GLN A 71 -5.90 -1.39 -12.76
C GLN A 71 -4.63 -1.48 -11.90
N LEU A 72 -4.30 -0.42 -11.15
CA LEU A 72 -3.13 -0.35 -10.29
C LEU A 72 -3.54 -0.56 -8.83
N VAL A 73 -2.72 -1.28 -8.06
CA VAL A 73 -2.83 -1.38 -6.60
C VAL A 73 -1.52 -0.93 -5.98
N LEU A 74 -1.56 0.08 -5.11
CA LEU A 74 -0.41 0.49 -4.31
C LEU A 74 -0.26 -0.41 -3.09
N ILE A 75 0.91 -1.00 -2.95
CA ILE A 75 1.32 -1.76 -1.78
C ILE A 75 2.52 -1.07 -1.15
N TYR A 76 2.37 -0.61 0.08
CA TYR A 76 3.47 -0.07 0.86
C TYR A 76 4.20 -1.19 1.61
N VAL A 77 5.51 -1.26 1.39
CA VAL A 77 6.42 -2.17 2.10
C VAL A 77 7.33 -1.30 2.97
N SER A 78 7.07 -1.33 4.28
CA SER A 78 7.87 -0.54 5.23
C SER A 78 9.28 -1.07 5.32
N LEU A 79 10.26 -0.17 5.40
CA LEU A 79 11.67 -0.42 5.71
C LEU A 79 12.03 0.07 7.13
N ASP A 80 11.03 0.46 7.93
CA ASP A 80 11.21 0.95 9.30
C ASP A 80 11.53 -0.14 10.31
N ASP A 81 12.36 0.17 11.31
CA ASP A 81 12.69 -0.78 12.38
C ASP A 81 11.62 -0.88 13.49
N SER A 82 10.51 -0.16 13.38
CA SER A 82 9.38 -0.29 14.31
C SER A 82 8.01 -0.05 13.66
N GLU A 83 6.99 -0.69 14.23
CA GLU A 83 5.57 -0.46 13.87
C GLU A 83 5.18 1.02 14.03
N VAL A 84 5.66 1.69 15.09
CA VAL A 84 5.38 3.11 15.35
C VAL A 84 5.87 4.02 14.21
N LEU A 85 7.04 3.73 13.63
CA LEU A 85 7.55 4.48 12.48
C LEU A 85 6.77 4.17 11.20
N GLN A 86 6.42 2.88 11.00
CA GLN A 86 5.55 2.47 9.91
C GLN A 86 4.21 3.22 9.93
N GLU A 87 3.56 3.30 11.10
CA GLU A 87 2.30 4.02 11.28
C GLU A 87 2.40 5.52 10.93
N LYS A 88 3.53 6.17 11.26
CA LYS A 88 3.74 7.59 10.95
C LYS A 88 3.75 7.83 9.44
N LEU A 89 4.37 6.95 8.66
CA LEU A 89 4.37 7.08 7.20
C LEU A 89 3.02 6.67 6.59
N LEU A 90 2.37 5.63 7.12
CA LEU A 90 1.02 5.21 6.71
C LEU A 90 -0.01 6.34 6.80
N LYS A 91 0.07 7.18 7.84
CA LYS A 91 -0.79 8.38 8.01
C LYS A 91 -0.61 9.41 6.90
N LYS A 92 0.55 9.45 6.24
CA LYS A 92 0.80 10.32 5.07
C LYS A 92 0.35 9.68 3.76
N LEU A 93 0.25 8.35 3.71
CA LEU A 93 -0.18 7.59 2.55
C LEU A 93 -1.71 7.61 2.37
N PRO A 94 -2.21 7.35 1.15
CA PRO A 94 -3.64 7.29 0.89
C PRO A 94 -4.33 6.11 1.59
N LYS A 95 -5.59 6.28 2.03
CA LYS A 95 -6.35 5.24 2.75
C LYS A 95 -6.66 3.97 1.93
N TRP A 96 -6.60 4.06 0.61
CA TRP A 96 -6.89 2.93 -0.27
C TRP A 96 -5.66 2.06 -0.56
N CYS A 97 -4.45 2.44 -0.12
CA CYS A 97 -3.28 1.60 -0.30
C CYS A 97 -3.33 0.38 0.63
N LEU A 98 -2.70 -0.72 0.21
CA LEU A 98 -2.45 -1.87 1.06
C LEU A 98 -1.04 -1.76 1.66
N PHE A 99 -0.77 -2.47 2.75
CA PHE A 99 0.56 -2.56 3.33
C PHE A 99 0.80 -3.93 3.97
N LEU A 100 2.06 -4.32 4.14
CA LEU A 100 2.45 -5.47 4.96
C LEU A 100 2.64 -5.03 6.41
N HIS A 101 2.07 -5.76 7.37
CA HIS A 101 2.26 -5.49 8.79
C HIS A 101 3.76 -5.54 9.16
N HIS A 102 4.18 -4.76 10.15
CA HIS A 102 5.58 -4.71 10.59
C HIS A 102 6.15 -6.10 10.92
N ASP A 103 5.35 -6.90 11.62
CA ASP A 103 5.67 -8.25 12.05
C ASP A 103 5.47 -9.33 10.98
N ASP A 104 5.10 -8.96 9.74
CA ASP A 104 4.94 -9.95 8.68
C ASP A 104 6.30 -10.62 8.41
N PRO A 105 6.42 -11.96 8.55
CA PRO A 105 7.69 -12.66 8.45
C PRO A 105 8.32 -12.53 7.07
N TYR A 106 7.52 -12.20 6.05
CA TYR A 106 7.97 -12.07 4.67
C TYR A 106 8.46 -10.67 4.31
N ARG A 107 8.36 -9.69 5.21
CA ARG A 107 8.82 -8.31 5.00
C ARG A 107 10.29 -8.22 4.55
N LYS A 108 11.13 -9.19 4.93
CA LYS A 108 12.56 -9.26 4.56
C LYS A 108 12.84 -9.89 3.19
N TYR A 109 11.83 -10.45 2.53
CA TYR A 109 11.97 -11.24 1.30
C TYR A 109 11.18 -10.68 0.11
N VAL A 110 10.62 -9.47 0.25
CA VAL A 110 9.93 -8.73 -0.82
C VAL A 110 10.83 -7.66 -1.39
#